data_AF-D3B150-F1
#
_entry.id   AF-D3B150-F1
#
_cell.length_a   1.000
_cell.length_b   1.000
_cell.length_c   1.000
_cell.angle_alpha   90.00
_cell.angle_beta   90.00
_cell.angle_gamma   90.00
#
_symmetry.space_group_name_H-M   'P 1'
#
loop_
_entity.id
_entity.type
_entity.pdbx_description
1 polymer ?
#
loop_
_entity_poly.entity_id
_entity_poly.type
_entity_poly.pdbx_seq_one_letter_code
_entity_poly.pdbx_strand_id
1 'polypeptide(L)'
;MDNFDLEIKAAIDDISFGVENVTILRDHQKSDVGSGVVMLQVICHEQFILLIRMSMIDGFQVLEYIDNNSNNNSNSKDINQSFDSLSSLLMNYSDKYQLAFQQQLFNRLSKLSQQN
;
A
#
# COMPACT_ATOMS: atom_id res chain seq x y z
N MET A 1 9.14 20.57 4.73
CA MET A 1 9.22 19.43 3.80
C MET A 1 9.44 18.11 4.55
N ASP A 2 10.18 18.10 5.66
CA ASP A 2 10.48 16.89 6.45
C ASP A 2 9.26 16.09 6.94
N ASN A 3 8.12 16.74 7.16
CA ASN A 3 6.95 16.03 7.68
C ASN A 3 6.36 15.03 6.65
N PHE A 4 6.33 15.38 5.36
CA PHE A 4 5.71 14.48 4.38
C PHE A 4 6.60 13.26 4.07
N ASP A 5 7.92 13.43 4.03
CA ASP A 5 8.84 12.31 3.88
C ASP A 5 8.76 11.32 5.07
N LEU A 6 8.52 11.83 6.28
CA LEU A 6 8.28 11.00 7.46
C LEU A 6 6.96 10.23 7.35
N GLU A 7 5.89 10.88 6.89
CA GLU A 7 4.59 10.23 6.65
C GLU A 7 4.69 9.13 5.58
N ILE A 8 5.41 9.41 4.47
CA ILE A 8 5.65 8.40 3.43
C ILE A 8 6.37 7.19 4.02
N LYS A 9 7.42 7.43 4.81
CA LYS A 9 8.19 6.36 5.43
C LYS A 9 7.35 5.55 6.41
N ALA A 10 6.59 6.20 7.29
CA ALA A 10 5.71 5.53 8.25
C ALA A 10 4.67 4.65 7.52
N ALA A 11 4.05 5.18 6.47
CA ALA A 11 3.08 4.44 5.68
C ALA A 11 3.69 3.20 5.00
N ILE A 12 4.94 3.29 4.52
CA ILE A 12 5.66 2.15 3.92
C ILE A 12 6.05 1.12 4.98
N ASP A 13 6.62 1.58 6.10
CA ASP A 13 7.06 0.71 7.20
C ASP A 13 5.87 -0.12 7.72
N ASP A 14 4.68 0.48 7.81
CA ASP A 14 3.45 -0.17 8.25
C ASP A 14 3.01 -1.34 7.37
N ILE A 15 3.29 -1.31 6.07
CA ILE A 15 2.86 -2.36 5.12
C ILE A 15 3.97 -3.31 4.71
N SER A 16 5.23 -2.95 5.00
CA SER A 16 6.45 -3.64 4.54
C SER A 16 6.49 -5.13 4.85
N PHE A 17 5.81 -5.57 5.91
CA PHE A 17 5.77 -6.97 6.32
C PHE A 17 4.88 -7.87 5.44
N GLY A 18 3.94 -7.28 4.69
CA GLY A 18 2.91 -8.00 3.94
C GLY A 18 3.01 -7.86 2.42
N VAL A 19 4.03 -7.17 1.94
CA VAL A 19 4.28 -6.91 0.51
C VAL A 19 5.70 -7.32 0.14
N GLU A 20 5.95 -7.57 -1.14
CA GLU A 20 7.27 -7.99 -1.61
C GLU A 20 8.25 -6.81 -1.67
N ASN A 21 7.79 -5.68 -2.22
CA ASN A 21 8.60 -4.47 -2.30
C ASN A 21 7.74 -3.22 -2.44
N VAL A 22 8.25 -2.09 -1.95
CA VAL A 22 7.65 -0.77 -2.15
C VAL A 22 8.71 0.20 -2.67
N THR A 23 8.42 0.83 -3.81
CA THR A 23 9.32 1.81 -4.44
C THR A 23 8.65 3.17 -4.49
N ILE A 24 9.34 4.20 -4.01
CA ILE A 24 8.87 5.59 -4.07
C ILE A 24 9.27 6.18 -5.42
N LEU A 25 8.30 6.58 -6.24
CA LEU A 25 8.54 7.14 -7.56
C LEU A 25 8.56 8.68 -7.51
N ARG A 26 9.62 9.25 -6.91
CA ARG A 26 9.76 10.71 -6.72
C ARG A 26 9.80 11.48 -8.03
N ASP A 27 10.42 10.91 -9.06
CA ASP A 27 10.59 11.54 -10.37
C ASP A 27 9.40 11.31 -11.33
N HIS A 28 8.31 10.71 -10.85
CA HIS A 28 7.12 10.51 -11.66
C HIS A 28 6.43 11.85 -11.98
N GLN A 29 5.92 12.04 -13.19
CA GLN A 29 5.29 13.31 -13.62
C GLN A 29 4.09 13.74 -12.74
N LYS A 30 3.48 12.79 -12.03
CA LYS A 30 2.36 13.02 -11.10
C LYS A 30 2.80 13.13 -9.63
N SER A 31 4.09 12.99 -9.34
CA SER A 31 4.65 13.18 -8.00
C SER A 31 5.04 14.64 -7.83
N ASP A 32 4.54 15.26 -6.78
CA ASP A 32 4.96 16.57 -6.32
C ASP A 32 5.01 16.54 -4.80
N VAL A 33 6.21 16.20 -4.30
CA VAL A 33 6.48 16.09 -2.86
C VAL A 33 6.29 17.46 -2.19
N GLY A 34 6.54 18.56 -2.91
CA GLY A 34 6.31 19.92 -2.43
C GLY A 34 4.84 20.22 -2.21
N SER A 35 3.95 19.66 -3.04
CA SER A 35 2.50 19.75 -2.86
C SER A 35 1.91 18.63 -1.99
N GLY A 36 2.73 17.76 -1.40
CA GLY A 36 2.24 16.66 -0.55
C GLY A 36 1.63 15.48 -1.33
N VAL A 37 2.11 15.22 -2.55
CA VAL A 37 1.68 14.09 -3.38
C VAL A 37 2.87 13.25 -3.83
N VAL A 38 2.81 11.93 -3.67
CA VAL A 38 3.85 11.02 -4.16
C VAL A 38 3.24 9.77 -4.77
N MET A 39 3.86 9.26 -5.84
CA MET A 39 3.53 7.95 -6.39
C MET A 39 4.34 6.86 -5.71
N LEU A 40 3.66 5.78 -5.34
CA LEU A 40 4.24 4.57 -4.76
C LEU A 40 3.97 3.41 -5.72
N GLN A 41 5.00 2.62 -6.01
CA GLN A 41 4.85 1.33 -6.67
C GLN A 41 4.94 0.24 -5.62
N VAL A 42 3.87 -0.54 -5.44
CA VAL A 42 3.81 -1.64 -4.49
C VAL A 42 3.73 -2.96 -5.24
N ILE A 43 4.70 -3.83 -5.00
CA ILE A 43 4.75 -5.19 -5.55
C ILE A 43 4.23 -6.14 -4.46
N CYS A 44 3.12 -6.82 -4.74
CA CYS A 44 2.49 -7.76 -3.83
C CYS A 44 3.04 -9.19 -4.03
N HIS A 45 2.98 -10.02 -2.99
CA HIS A 45 3.44 -11.41 -3.05
C HIS A 45 2.67 -12.30 -4.04
N GLU A 46 1.51 -11.86 -4.51
CA GLU A 46 0.72 -12.45 -5.58
C GLU A 46 1.27 -12.14 -6.98
N GLN A 47 2.40 -11.46 -7.08
CA GLN A 47 3.06 -11.08 -8.33
C GLN A 47 2.25 -10.07 -9.18
N PHE A 48 1.40 -9.26 -8.54
CA PHE A 48 0.82 -8.07 -9.16
C PHE A 48 1.43 -6.79 -8.58
N ILE A 49 1.32 -5.72 -9.35
CA ILE A 49 1.88 -4.40 -9.04
C ILE A 49 0.73 -3.39 -8.96
N LEU A 50 0.76 -2.57 -7.92
CA LEU A 50 -0.11 -1.40 -7.77
C LEU A 50 0.71 -0.14 -7.94
N LEU A 51 0.25 0.77 -8.80
CA LEU A 51 0.68 2.16 -8.76
C LEU A 51 -0.30 2.94 -7.90
N ILE A 52 0.17 3.54 -6.81
CA ILE A 52 -0.66 4.18 -5.80
C ILE A 52 -0.27 5.66 -5.72
N ARG A 53 -1.25 6.55 -5.78
CA ARG A 53 -1.11 7.96 -5.40
C ARG A 53 -1.32 8.09 -3.90
N MET A 54 -0.31 8.59 -3.19
CA MET A 54 -0.42 9.07 -1.83
C MET A 54 -0.54 10.60 -1.84
N SER A 55 -1.53 11.13 -1.12
CA SER A 55 -1.82 12.55 -0.96
C SER A 55 -2.09 12.84 0.51
N MET A 56 -1.55 13.94 1.05
CA MET A 56 -1.89 14.39 2.41
C MET A 56 -3.37 14.78 2.57
N ILE A 57 -4.06 15.06 1.46
CA ILE A 57 -5.44 15.53 1.47
C ILE A 57 -6.41 14.39 1.18
N ASP A 58 -6.10 13.57 0.18
CA ASP A 58 -7.04 12.56 -0.36
C ASP A 58 -6.74 11.13 0.13
N GLY A 59 -5.68 10.95 0.92
CA GLY A 59 -5.20 9.64 1.35
C GLY A 59 -4.53 8.88 0.20
N PHE A 60 -4.95 7.63 0.01
CA PHE A 60 -4.34 6.67 -0.92
C PHE A 60 -5.32 6.25 -2.00
N GLN A 61 -4.88 6.27 -3.25
CA GLN A 61 -5.70 5.87 -4.40
C GLN A 61 -4.89 5.00 -5.35
N VAL A 62 -5.47 3.93 -5.85
CA VAL A 62 -4.83 3.14 -6.92
C VAL A 62 -4.95 3.91 -8.23
N LEU A 63 -3.90 3.98 -9.02
CA LEU A 63 -3.93 4.57 -10.36
C LEU A 63 -3.86 3.48 -11.42
N GLU A 64 -3.07 2.44 -11.16
CA GLU A 64 -2.85 1.34 -12.09
C GLU A 64 -2.73 0.03 -11.33
N TYR A 65 -3.27 -1.02 -11.94
CA TYR A 65 -3.19 -2.40 -11.48
C TYR A 65 -2.58 -3.23 -12.62
N ILE A 66 -1.44 -3.87 -12.37
CA ILE A 66 -0.72 -4.69 -13.34
C ILE A 66 -0.61 -6.10 -12.76
N ASP A 67 -1.33 -7.05 -13.34
CA ASP A 67 -1.21 -8.47 -13.00
C ASP A 67 -0.24 -9.15 -13.96
N ASN A 68 0.92 -9.59 -13.45
CA ASN A 68 1.93 -10.24 -14.29
C ASN A 68 1.53 -11.68 -14.69
N ASN A 69 0.53 -12.27 -14.03
CA ASN A 69 0.10 -13.64 -14.30
C ASN A 69 -1.09 -13.73 -15.28
N SER A 70 -1.83 -12.64 -15.48
CA SER A 70 -3.00 -12.64 -16.34
C SER A 70 -2.68 -12.04 -17.71
N ASN A 71 -2.57 -12.90 -18.72
CA ASN A 71 -2.37 -12.52 -20.12
C ASN A 71 -3.60 -11.86 -20.78
N ASN A 72 -4.68 -11.57 -20.04
CA ASN A 72 -5.83 -10.85 -20.55
C ASN A 72 -6.71 -10.25 -19.45
N ASN A 73 -7.20 -9.05 -19.74
CA ASN A 73 -8.37 -8.38 -19.18
C ASN A 73 -8.34 -7.99 -17.70
N SER A 74 -7.96 -6.72 -17.49
CA SER A 74 -8.73 -5.71 -16.74
C SER A 74 -9.95 -6.24 -15.96
N ASN A 75 -9.70 -6.88 -14.83
CA ASN A 75 -10.69 -6.92 -13.76
C ASN A 75 -10.77 -5.50 -13.22
N SER A 76 -11.89 -4.83 -13.52
CA SER A 76 -12.26 -3.54 -13.00
C SER A 76 -12.51 -3.62 -11.49
N LYS A 77 -11.46 -3.83 -10.68
CA LYS A 77 -11.47 -3.32 -9.31
C LYS A 77 -11.57 -1.80 -9.45
N ASP A 78 -12.46 -1.16 -8.71
CA ASP A 78 -12.68 0.29 -8.80
C ASP A 78 -11.38 1.05 -8.47
N ILE A 79 -10.61 1.36 -9.51
CA ILE A 79 -9.28 1.96 -9.42
C ILE A 79 -9.38 3.33 -8.72
N ASN A 80 -10.53 4.00 -8.78
CA ASN A 80 -10.68 5.35 -8.25
C ASN A 80 -11.11 5.44 -6.78
N GLN A 81 -11.20 4.33 -6.04
CA GLN A 81 -11.53 4.40 -4.61
C GLN A 81 -10.37 5.01 -3.81
N SER A 82 -10.69 6.02 -3.00
CA SER A 82 -9.77 6.57 -2.00
C SER A 82 -9.83 5.78 -0.70
N PHE A 83 -8.68 5.61 -0.07
CA PHE A 83 -8.50 4.91 1.19
C PHE A 83 -7.73 5.78 2.18
N ASP A 84 -8.10 5.71 3.46
CA ASP A 84 -7.44 6.50 4.51
C ASP A 84 -6.03 5.97 4.84
N SER A 85 -5.74 4.69 4.55
CA SER A 85 -4.42 4.07 4.80
C SER A 85 -4.01 3.08 3.70
N LEU A 86 -2.70 2.89 3.51
CA LEU A 86 -2.16 1.86 2.62
C LEU A 86 -2.58 0.45 3.05
N SER A 87 -2.67 0.19 4.35
CA SER A 87 -3.13 -1.10 4.86
C SER A 87 -4.55 -1.41 4.42
N SER A 88 -5.47 -0.44 4.55
CA SER A 88 -6.86 -0.58 4.11
C SER A 88 -6.95 -0.77 2.59
N LEU A 89 -6.14 -0.04 1.83
CA LEU A 89 -6.04 -0.24 0.39
C LEU A 89 -5.59 -1.68 0.10
N LEU A 90 -4.47 -2.13 0.64
CA LEU A 90 -3.92 -3.45 0.35
C LEU A 90 -4.85 -4.60 0.77
N MET A 91 -5.59 -4.45 1.87
CA MET A 91 -6.62 -5.44 2.27
C MET A 91 -7.71 -5.67 1.22
N ASN A 92 -8.04 -4.66 0.41
CA ASN A 92 -9.04 -4.79 -0.67
C ASN A 92 -8.44 -5.40 -1.94
N TYR A 93 -7.12 -5.32 -2.11
CA TYR A 93 -6.45 -5.73 -3.35
C TYR A 93 -5.69 -7.06 -3.23
N SER A 94 -5.11 -7.38 -2.08
CA SER A 94 -4.22 -8.52 -1.82
C SER A 94 -4.77 -9.41 -0.70
N ASP A 95 -5.18 -10.62 -1.06
CA ASP A 95 -5.62 -11.64 -0.09
C ASP A 95 -4.45 -12.10 0.79
N LYS A 96 -3.23 -12.17 0.24
CA LYS A 96 -2.02 -12.50 1.02
C LYS A 96 -1.70 -11.43 2.04
N TYR A 97 -1.85 -10.15 1.69
CA TYR A 97 -1.69 -9.07 2.65
C TYR A 97 -2.72 -9.17 3.78
N GLN A 98 -3.99 -9.45 3.44
CA GLN A 98 -5.04 -9.64 4.44
C GLN A 98 -4.69 -10.77 5.43
N LEU A 99 -4.21 -11.91 4.92
CA LEU A 99 -3.77 -13.03 5.76
C LEU A 99 -2.56 -12.65 6.63
N ALA A 100 -1.56 -11.99 6.06
CA ALA A 100 -0.37 -11.54 6.79
C ALA A 100 -0.75 -10.57 7.92
N PHE A 101 -1.66 -9.63 7.65
CA PHE A 101 -2.15 -8.68 8.64
C PHE A 101 -2.88 -9.37 9.79
N GLN A 102 -3.76 -10.34 9.49
CA GLN A 102 -4.46 -11.12 10.51
C GLN A 102 -3.47 -11.91 11.40
N GLN A 103 -2.44 -12.51 10.79
CA GLN A 103 -1.39 -13.21 11.54
C GLN A 103 -0.61 -12.27 12.44
N GLN A 104 -0.27 -11.06 11.96
CA GLN A 104 0.44 -10.07 12.76
C GLN A 104 -0.41 -9.60 13.96
N LEU A 105 -1.71 -9.37 13.77
CA LEU A 105 -2.64 -9.05 14.85
C LEU A 105 -2.73 -10.19 15.87
N PHE A 106 -2.92 -11.42 15.41
CA PHE A 106 -2.97 -12.59 16.29
C PHE A 106 -1.68 -12.76 17.10
N ASN A 107 -0.53 -12.58 16.48
CA ASN A 107 0.78 -12.64 17.15
C ASN A 107 0.96 -11.55 18.20
N ARG A 108 0.38 -10.35 17.99
CA ARG A 108 0.39 -9.28 19.00
C ARG A 108 -0.55 -9.60 20.16
N LEU A 109 -1.78 -10.05 19.88
CA LEU A 109 -2.77 -10.38 20.90
C LEU A 109 -2.36 -11.57 21.76
N SER A 110 -1.80 -12.61 21.16
CA SER A 110 -1.29 -13.79 21.89
C SER A 110 -0.16 -13.41 22.85
N LYS A 111 0.76 -12.53 22.46
CA LYS A 111 1.81 -12.03 23.36
C LYS A 111 1.26 -11.26 24.55
N LEU A 112 0.21 -10.47 24.37
CA LEU A 112 -0.47 -9.77 25.47
C LEU A 112 -1.15 -10.74 26.44
N SER A 113 -1.74 -11.82 25.91
CA SER A 113 -2.36 -12.86 26.75
C SER A 113 -1.36 -13.67 27.58
N GLN A 114 -0.10 -13.74 27.16
CA GLN A 114 0.99 -14.43 27.87
C GLN A 114 1.70 -13.55 28.91
N GLN A 115 1.42 -12.25 28.92
CA GLN A 115 1.98 -11.28 29.88
C GLN A 115 1.06 -11.02 31.09
N ASN A 116 -0.11 -11.67 31.15
CA ASN A 116 -0.96 -11.77 32.33
C ASN A 116 -0.85 -13.17 32.94
#